data_AF-A0AAU7MVX3-F1
#
_entry.id   AF-A0AAU7MVX3-F1
#
_cell.length_a   1.000
_cell.length_b   1.000
_cell.length_c   1.000
_cell.angle_alpha   90.00
_cell.angle_beta   90.00
_cell.angle_gamma   90.00
#
_symmetry.space_group_name_H-M   'P 1'
#
loop_
_entity.id
_entity.type
_entity.pdbx_description
1 polymer ?
#
loop_
_entity_poly.entity_id
_entity_poly.type
_entity_poly.pdbx_seq_one_letter_code
_entity_poly.pdbx_strand_id
1 'polypeptide(L)'
;MSSETNNRPALSKLRVPFGEKDGRLYRPETVDRGKKCGCHCPECKVPLIAKCSVAGRFYFAHHRGAECPGGYETALHKMAKQILLDAGRVWLPERDVLLSFPLVFGETLSETLHFDPREVHFVSAVSEKRLDNGLTPDVTALLKNDAELHIEILVTHAVEENKSLAIDNVMEIDLSWLSEETVLDSVALEAEVLKSAPRWWHRCSLIDELPKVHAVRKALEARVPIEIKRLERQREREEAAKRKKERAAQQKEERKQALIRKKAEAREPFEIALRNLEQVESMGWLTLGDRLAERAKPRLEEIARRLRFEPEKWPTFMDVSVQREWVFKEDRRLWQSAVFESLILDKKPGYIFSVAQALAYAEKTAGVREWALKLSQLKQAHLKQPYNQRKDYELRGVWFLTPAENNAIRSPYAVVLSYLKKLCKRGVLAEERPAKTFRVLASGPDIWTAHEKEQRQVKAKAVRAERGRATLQALLGDIFPEDEKYQKVEQEWRARREDVTQRLDYSVNDANAIAAAGHETALFCLSCKRHQLPTPINECPVCYSHRVRVVELTEDYLRTLLHRLKCMP
;
A
#
# COMPACT_ATOMS: atom_id res chain seq x y z
N MET A 1 -18.00 14.06 -22.96
CA MET A 1 -19.26 13.81 -23.70
C MET A 1 -20.39 14.18 -22.78
N SER A 2 -20.72 15.47 -22.77
CA SER A 2 -21.85 16.06 -22.06
C SER A 2 -22.69 16.68 -23.16
N SER A 3 -23.89 16.16 -23.35
CA SER A 3 -24.84 16.61 -24.37
C SER A 3 -25.34 18.01 -24.00
N GLU A 4 -24.67 19.05 -24.50
CA GLU A 4 -25.21 20.40 -24.49
C GLU A 4 -26.35 20.47 -25.50
N THR A 5 -27.55 20.52 -24.96
CA THR A 5 -28.78 20.77 -25.68
C THR A 5 -28.68 22.12 -26.38
N ASN A 6 -28.64 22.08 -27.72
CA ASN A 6 -28.83 23.21 -28.63
C ASN A 6 -30.15 23.93 -28.29
N ASN A 7 -30.07 24.91 -27.39
CA ASN A 7 -31.19 25.80 -27.08
C ASN A 7 -31.16 26.94 -28.12
N ARG A 8 -31.66 26.67 -29.33
CA ARG A 8 -31.94 27.74 -30.31
C ARG A 8 -32.94 28.71 -29.68
N PRO A 9 -32.64 30.01 -29.55
CA PRO A 9 -33.63 30.99 -29.13
C PRO A 9 -34.80 30.94 -30.13
N ALA A 10 -36.02 30.91 -29.60
CA ALA A 10 -37.22 31.06 -30.42
C ALA A 10 -37.11 32.36 -31.25
N LEU A 11 -37.42 32.29 -32.54
CA LEU A 11 -37.51 33.46 -33.44
C LEU A 11 -38.16 34.64 -32.72
N SER A 12 -37.45 35.77 -32.64
CA SER A 12 -37.95 36.98 -31.97
C SER A 12 -39.31 37.39 -32.56
N LYS A 13 -40.29 37.64 -31.68
CA LYS A 13 -41.59 38.24 -32.04
C LYS A 13 -41.43 39.70 -32.43
N LEU A 14 -40.38 40.37 -31.95
CA LEU A 14 -39.98 41.71 -32.33
C LEU A 14 -39.21 41.67 -33.66
N ARG A 15 -39.85 42.08 -34.75
CA ARG A 15 -39.26 41.96 -36.10
C ARG A 15 -38.43 43.17 -36.54
N VAL A 16 -38.79 44.38 -36.12
CA VAL A 16 -38.06 45.61 -36.43
C VAL A 16 -38.04 46.49 -35.18
N PRO A 17 -37.01 46.38 -34.33
CA PRO A 17 -36.93 47.11 -33.06
C PRO A 17 -36.71 48.61 -33.28
N PHE A 18 -36.01 48.99 -34.37
CA PHE A 18 -35.63 50.37 -34.67
C PHE A 18 -35.90 50.72 -36.12
N GLY A 19 -36.36 51.95 -36.35
CA GLY A 19 -36.64 52.49 -37.68
C GLY A 19 -35.59 53.52 -38.09
N GLU A 20 -35.16 53.49 -39.33
CA GLU A 20 -34.15 54.42 -39.87
C GLU A 20 -34.84 55.64 -40.50
N LYS A 21 -34.33 56.84 -40.21
CA LYS A 21 -34.78 58.11 -40.80
C LYS A 21 -33.60 59.08 -40.85
N ASP A 22 -33.36 59.67 -42.01
CA ASP A 22 -32.28 60.65 -42.22
C ASP A 22 -30.90 60.14 -41.74
N GLY A 23 -30.61 58.85 -41.96
CA GLY A 23 -29.36 58.20 -41.55
C GLY A 23 -29.23 57.88 -40.06
N ARG A 24 -30.28 58.11 -39.25
CA ARG A 24 -30.31 57.77 -37.82
C ARG A 24 -31.39 56.75 -37.49
N LEU A 25 -31.12 55.92 -36.49
CA LEU A 25 -32.04 54.93 -35.96
C LEU A 25 -32.82 55.54 -34.80
N TYR A 26 -34.13 55.30 -34.80
CA TYR A 26 -35.07 55.79 -33.80
C TYR A 26 -35.89 54.65 -33.20
N ARG A 27 -36.30 54.84 -31.95
CA ARG A 27 -37.26 53.97 -31.27
C ARG A 27 -38.69 54.30 -31.71
N PRO A 28 -39.62 53.33 -31.70
CA PRO A 28 -40.99 53.56 -32.14
C PRO A 28 -41.77 54.53 -31.24
N GLU A 29 -41.34 54.72 -30.00
CA GLU A 29 -41.91 55.69 -29.05
C GLU A 29 -41.39 57.12 -29.20
N THR A 30 -40.23 57.31 -29.87
CA THR A 30 -39.58 58.61 -30.05
C THR A 30 -39.94 59.27 -31.39
N VAL A 31 -40.91 58.74 -32.13
CA VAL A 31 -41.30 59.20 -33.47
C VAL A 31 -42.81 59.41 -33.57
N ASP A 32 -43.23 60.18 -34.57
CA ASP A 32 -44.64 60.40 -34.85
C ASP A 32 -45.40 59.10 -35.13
N ARG A 33 -46.65 59.04 -34.67
CA ARG A 33 -47.50 57.84 -34.80
C ARG A 33 -47.88 57.58 -36.25
N GLY A 34 -48.04 56.30 -36.59
CA GLY A 34 -48.49 55.85 -37.89
C GLY A 34 -47.45 56.09 -38.99
N LYS A 35 -47.92 56.37 -40.21
CA LYS A 35 -47.05 56.63 -41.37
C LYS A 35 -46.27 57.94 -41.26
N LYS A 36 -46.68 58.84 -40.36
CA LYS A 36 -46.03 60.13 -40.17
C LYS A 36 -44.62 60.01 -39.56
N CYS A 37 -44.27 58.85 -38.96
CA CYS A 37 -42.91 58.61 -38.47
C CYS A 37 -41.84 58.88 -39.54
N GLY A 38 -42.13 58.56 -40.81
CA GLY A 38 -41.18 58.68 -41.91
C GLY A 38 -40.01 57.70 -41.83
N CYS A 39 -40.10 56.69 -40.97
CA CYS A 39 -39.06 55.68 -40.82
C CYS A 39 -39.13 54.61 -41.92
N HIS A 40 -37.99 54.01 -42.23
CA HIS A 40 -37.87 52.85 -43.11
C HIS A 40 -37.15 51.69 -42.41
N CYS A 41 -37.37 50.47 -42.89
CA CYS A 41 -36.70 49.28 -42.37
C CYS A 41 -35.20 49.35 -42.71
N PRO A 42 -34.29 49.18 -41.74
CA PRO A 42 -32.85 49.28 -41.99
C PRO A 42 -32.30 48.21 -42.95
N GLU A 43 -33.03 47.08 -43.06
CA GLU A 43 -32.72 45.93 -43.93
C GLU A 43 -33.35 46.09 -45.32
N CYS A 44 -34.67 45.92 -45.43
CA CYS A 44 -35.36 45.88 -46.74
C CYS A 44 -35.72 47.26 -47.31
N LYS A 45 -35.43 48.35 -46.58
CA LYS A 45 -35.72 49.74 -46.96
C LYS A 45 -37.19 50.10 -47.19
N VAL A 46 -38.13 49.17 -46.92
CA VAL A 46 -39.58 49.43 -47.00
C VAL A 46 -40.02 50.40 -45.89
N PRO A 47 -40.91 51.37 -46.18
CA PRO A 47 -41.45 52.29 -45.17
C PRO A 47 -42.12 51.56 -43.99
N LEU A 48 -41.92 52.08 -42.79
CA LEU A 48 -42.48 51.57 -41.54
C LEU A 48 -43.68 52.41 -41.07
N ILE A 49 -44.49 51.80 -40.21
CA ILE A 49 -45.61 52.42 -39.49
C ILE A 49 -45.33 52.26 -37.99
N ALA A 50 -45.21 53.37 -37.27
CA ALA A 50 -45.11 53.36 -35.81
C ALA A 50 -46.49 53.07 -35.18
N LYS A 51 -46.62 51.93 -34.50
CA LYS A 51 -47.85 51.46 -33.85
C LYS A 51 -47.66 51.34 -32.34
N CYS A 52 -48.76 51.27 -31.59
CA CYS A 52 -48.76 51.00 -30.14
C CYS A 52 -49.83 49.94 -29.95
N SER A 53 -49.49 48.90 -29.21
CA SER A 53 -50.43 47.84 -28.86
C SER A 53 -51.46 48.36 -27.85
N VAL A 54 -52.53 47.59 -27.67
CA VAL A 54 -53.53 47.86 -26.61
C VAL A 54 -52.89 47.87 -25.22
N ALA A 55 -51.81 47.11 -25.04
CA ALA A 55 -51.02 47.04 -23.81
C ALA A 55 -49.95 48.13 -23.69
N GLY A 56 -49.94 49.16 -24.57
CA GLY A 56 -49.02 50.30 -24.46
C GLY A 56 -47.65 50.11 -25.11
N ARG A 57 -47.34 48.94 -25.70
CA ARG A 57 -46.03 48.67 -26.33
C ARG A 57 -45.93 49.33 -27.70
N PHE A 58 -44.95 50.20 -27.90
CA PHE A 58 -44.63 50.80 -29.19
C PHE A 58 -43.85 49.82 -30.08
N TYR A 59 -44.17 49.76 -31.37
CA TYR A 59 -43.48 48.88 -32.32
C TYR A 59 -43.56 49.40 -33.76
N PHE A 60 -42.60 49.01 -34.60
CA PHE A 60 -42.65 49.26 -36.04
C PHE A 60 -43.27 48.09 -36.79
N ALA A 61 -44.05 48.40 -37.83
CA ALA A 61 -44.60 47.43 -38.78
C ALA A 61 -44.41 47.90 -40.22
N HIS A 62 -44.10 47.01 -41.15
CA HIS A 62 -43.95 47.36 -42.57
C HIS A 62 -45.25 47.90 -43.17
N HIS A 63 -45.14 48.99 -43.94
CA HIS A 63 -46.26 49.50 -44.72
C HIS A 63 -46.40 48.69 -46.02
N ARG A 64 -47.37 47.75 -46.06
CA ARG A 64 -47.67 46.91 -47.24
C ARG A 64 -46.45 46.11 -47.75
N GLY A 65 -45.65 45.56 -46.83
CA GLY A 65 -44.48 44.73 -47.15
C GLY A 65 -44.61 43.30 -46.61
N ALA A 66 -43.89 42.36 -47.22
CA ALA A 66 -43.72 41.00 -46.71
C ALA A 66 -42.98 41.00 -45.36
N GLU A 67 -42.99 39.87 -44.67
CA GLU A 67 -42.15 39.67 -43.49
C GLU A 67 -40.67 39.82 -43.86
N CYS A 68 -39.89 40.52 -43.04
CA CYS A 68 -38.45 40.75 -43.25
C CYS A 68 -37.67 40.00 -42.16
N PRO A 69 -37.16 38.78 -42.46
CA PRO A 69 -36.49 37.95 -41.46
C PRO A 69 -35.25 38.61 -40.85
N GLY A 70 -34.41 39.29 -41.65
CA GLY A 70 -33.20 39.99 -41.19
C GLY A 70 -33.46 41.37 -40.57
N GLY A 71 -34.70 41.83 -40.53
CA GLY A 71 -35.03 43.19 -40.07
C GLY A 71 -34.67 43.45 -38.59
N TYR A 72 -34.69 42.41 -37.76
CA TYR A 72 -34.31 42.51 -36.36
C TYR A 72 -32.80 42.68 -36.20
N GLU A 73 -32.06 41.79 -36.87
CA GLU A 73 -30.59 41.68 -36.77
C GLU A 73 -29.94 42.96 -37.27
N THR A 74 -30.26 43.39 -38.50
CA THR A 74 -29.71 44.60 -39.11
C THR A 74 -30.09 45.86 -38.32
N ALA A 75 -31.30 45.92 -37.76
CA ALA A 75 -31.71 47.07 -36.96
C ALA A 75 -30.96 47.16 -35.62
N LEU A 76 -30.79 46.03 -34.91
CA LEU A 76 -30.05 45.99 -33.65
C LEU A 76 -28.55 46.25 -33.88
N HIS A 77 -27.97 45.67 -34.93
CA HIS A 77 -26.57 45.89 -35.33
C HIS A 77 -26.28 47.37 -35.60
N LYS A 78 -27.11 48.01 -36.43
CA LYS A 78 -26.99 49.45 -36.72
C LYS A 78 -27.27 50.34 -35.50
N MET A 79 -28.21 49.95 -34.64
CA MET A 79 -28.46 50.69 -33.40
C MET A 79 -27.26 50.62 -32.46
N ALA A 80 -26.63 49.44 -32.31
CA ALA A 80 -25.43 49.29 -31.49
C ALA A 80 -24.26 50.14 -32.02
N LYS A 81 -24.05 50.19 -33.34
CA LYS A 81 -23.11 51.12 -33.98
C LYS A 81 -23.42 52.57 -33.58
N GLN A 82 -24.68 52.99 -33.72
CA GLN A 82 -25.10 54.35 -33.37
C GLN A 82 -24.86 54.67 -31.89
N ILE A 83 -25.16 53.73 -30.98
CA ILE A 83 -24.92 53.88 -29.53
C ILE A 83 -23.42 54.11 -29.25
N LEU A 84 -22.52 53.34 -29.88
CA LEU A 84 -21.08 53.52 -29.72
C LEU A 84 -20.62 54.90 -30.21
N LEU A 85 -21.10 55.33 -31.38
CA LEU A 85 -20.76 56.62 -31.97
C LEU A 85 -21.27 57.80 -31.12
N ASP A 86 -22.53 57.72 -30.67
CA ASP A 86 -23.17 58.77 -29.86
C ASP A 86 -22.54 58.87 -28.47
N ALA A 87 -22.24 57.72 -27.84
CA ALA A 87 -21.67 57.68 -26.48
C ALA A 87 -20.19 58.09 -26.44
N GLY A 88 -19.46 57.93 -27.55
CA GLY A 88 -18.04 58.27 -27.65
C GLY A 88 -17.14 57.50 -26.68
N ARG A 89 -17.59 56.33 -26.21
CA ARG A 89 -16.88 55.50 -25.21
C ARG A 89 -17.30 54.04 -25.30
N VAL A 90 -16.48 53.14 -24.77
CA VAL A 90 -16.82 51.72 -24.58
C VAL A 90 -15.96 51.10 -23.49
N TRP A 91 -16.44 50.04 -22.85
CA TRP A 91 -15.63 49.21 -21.96
C TRP A 91 -14.92 48.12 -22.74
N LEU A 92 -13.61 48.05 -22.55
CA LEU A 92 -12.75 47.00 -23.09
C LEU A 92 -12.94 45.68 -22.33
N PRO A 93 -12.82 44.53 -23.00
CA PRO A 93 -12.77 43.22 -22.35
C PRO A 93 -11.57 43.11 -21.40
N GLU A 94 -11.70 42.23 -20.40
CA GLU A 94 -10.53 41.71 -19.71
C GLU A 94 -9.61 40.93 -20.66
N ARG A 95 -8.32 40.82 -20.31
CA ARG A 95 -7.36 40.05 -21.11
C ARG A 95 -6.26 39.49 -20.21
N ASP A 96 -5.91 38.23 -20.45
CA ASP A 96 -4.72 37.61 -19.91
C ASP A 96 -3.62 37.52 -20.97
N VAL A 97 -2.40 37.92 -20.60
CA VAL A 97 -1.20 37.76 -21.44
C VAL A 97 -0.31 36.70 -20.81
N LEU A 98 -0.27 35.51 -21.41
CA LEU A 98 0.63 34.43 -21.02
C LEU A 98 1.99 34.59 -21.70
N LEU A 99 3.02 34.85 -20.90
CA LEU A 99 4.40 34.83 -21.34
C LEU A 99 5.00 33.47 -20.98
N SER A 100 5.68 32.83 -21.92
CA SER A 100 6.17 31.46 -21.77
C SER A 100 7.49 31.28 -22.49
N PHE A 101 8.49 30.75 -21.79
CA PHE A 101 9.82 30.45 -22.32
C PHE A 101 10.16 28.98 -22.09
N PRO A 102 10.57 28.23 -23.13
CA PRO A 102 11.00 26.85 -22.97
C PRO A 102 12.30 26.78 -22.16
N LEU A 103 12.38 25.82 -21.25
CA LEU A 103 13.59 25.47 -20.51
C LEU A 103 14.18 24.15 -21.06
N VAL A 104 14.99 23.49 -20.25
CA VAL A 104 15.52 22.15 -20.53
C VAL A 104 14.55 21.06 -20.06
N PHE A 105 14.68 19.86 -20.63
CA PHE A 105 13.94 18.67 -20.22
C PHE A 105 12.41 18.74 -20.39
N GLY A 106 11.92 19.64 -21.24
CA GLY A 106 10.47 19.83 -21.48
C GLY A 106 9.79 20.74 -20.46
N GLU A 107 10.54 21.30 -19.51
CA GLU A 107 10.03 22.28 -18.56
C GLU A 107 9.85 23.65 -19.22
N THR A 108 8.99 24.49 -18.64
CA THR A 108 8.68 25.83 -19.16
C THR A 108 8.62 26.83 -18.03
N LEU A 109 9.13 28.03 -18.26
CA LEU A 109 8.99 29.16 -17.34
C LEU A 109 7.92 30.10 -17.87
N SER A 110 6.82 30.26 -17.13
CA SER A 110 5.70 31.09 -17.55
C SER A 110 5.24 32.08 -16.48
N GLU A 111 4.61 33.16 -16.94
CA GLU A 111 3.99 34.19 -16.11
C GLU A 111 2.79 34.78 -16.86
N THR A 112 1.68 35.00 -16.15
CA THR A 112 0.43 35.54 -16.71
C THR A 112 0.19 36.94 -16.16
N LEU A 113 -0.01 37.93 -17.04
CA LEU A 113 -0.45 39.26 -16.66
C LEU A 113 -1.95 39.41 -16.91
N HIS A 114 -2.71 39.72 -15.87
CA HIS A 114 -4.13 40.01 -15.95
C HIS A 114 -4.38 41.51 -16.21
N PHE A 115 -5.38 41.80 -17.03
CA PHE A 115 -5.85 43.14 -17.35
C PHE A 115 -7.35 43.23 -17.15
N ASP A 116 -7.76 44.02 -16.16
CA ASP A 116 -9.16 44.23 -15.84
C ASP A 116 -9.91 44.98 -16.96
N PRO A 117 -11.24 44.79 -17.07
CA PRO A 117 -12.09 45.60 -17.93
C PRO A 117 -11.96 47.09 -17.59
N ARG A 118 -11.89 47.95 -18.60
CA ARG A 118 -11.77 49.41 -18.41
C ARG A 118 -12.52 50.19 -19.47
N GLU A 119 -13.05 51.35 -19.09
CA GLU A 119 -13.65 52.28 -20.03
C GLU A 119 -12.57 53.05 -20.82
N VAL A 120 -12.80 53.22 -22.12
CA VAL A 120 -12.02 54.10 -22.99
C VAL A 120 -12.93 55.08 -23.70
N HIS A 121 -12.41 56.28 -23.95
CA HIS A 121 -13.10 57.33 -24.69
C HIS A 121 -12.51 57.49 -26.08
N PHE A 122 -13.39 57.75 -27.05
CA PHE A 122 -13.04 58.00 -28.44
C PHE A 122 -12.70 59.48 -28.63
N VAL A 123 -11.61 59.77 -29.33
CA VAL A 123 -11.32 61.08 -29.92
C VAL A 123 -12.24 61.29 -31.12
N SER A 124 -12.40 60.25 -31.93
CA SER A 124 -13.35 60.17 -33.05
C SER A 124 -13.73 58.72 -33.28
N ALA A 125 -14.92 58.45 -33.79
CA ALA A 125 -15.33 57.12 -34.21
C ALA A 125 -16.13 57.18 -35.50
N VAL A 126 -15.97 56.17 -36.36
CA VAL A 126 -16.64 56.07 -37.66
C VAL A 126 -17.12 54.63 -37.83
N SER A 127 -18.37 54.46 -38.25
CA SER A 127 -18.92 53.15 -38.63
C SER A 127 -18.50 52.77 -40.04
N GLU A 128 -18.17 51.50 -40.26
CA GLU A 128 -17.93 50.92 -41.59
C GLU A 128 -16.79 51.59 -42.38
N LYS A 129 -15.74 52.06 -41.69
CA LYS A 129 -14.50 52.55 -42.32
C LYS A 129 -13.77 51.39 -43.01
N ARG A 130 -13.55 51.49 -44.32
CA ARG A 130 -12.70 50.55 -45.08
C ARG A 130 -11.23 50.76 -44.69
N LEU A 131 -10.57 49.71 -44.21
CA LEU A 131 -9.15 49.71 -43.89
C LEU A 131 -8.29 49.37 -45.12
N ASP A 132 -6.98 49.66 -45.03
CA ASP A 132 -6.01 49.41 -46.11
C ASP A 132 -5.90 47.94 -46.51
N ASN A 133 -6.14 47.02 -45.57
CA ASN A 133 -6.17 45.58 -45.82
C ASN A 133 -7.47 45.10 -46.50
N GLY A 134 -8.37 46.02 -46.85
CA GLY A 134 -9.64 45.71 -47.50
C GLY A 134 -10.68 45.11 -46.56
N LEU A 135 -10.52 45.19 -45.25
CA LEU A 135 -11.54 44.81 -44.28
C LEU A 135 -12.30 46.04 -43.78
N THR A 136 -13.51 45.83 -43.27
CA THR A 136 -14.41 46.89 -42.82
C THR A 136 -14.97 46.51 -41.45
N PRO A 137 -14.34 46.96 -40.36
CA PRO A 137 -14.90 46.78 -39.03
C PRO A 137 -16.23 47.52 -38.88
N ASP A 138 -17.09 47.02 -38.01
CA ASP A 138 -18.36 47.69 -37.72
C ASP A 138 -18.18 49.12 -37.20
N VAL A 139 -17.25 49.31 -36.26
CA VAL A 139 -16.83 50.63 -35.77
C VAL A 139 -15.31 50.68 -35.68
N THR A 140 -14.73 51.77 -36.20
CA THR A 140 -13.32 52.13 -35.96
C THR A 140 -13.26 53.40 -35.13
N ALA A 141 -12.66 53.32 -33.95
CA ALA A 141 -12.50 54.41 -33.01
C ALA A 141 -11.03 54.79 -32.84
N LEU A 142 -10.73 56.08 -32.90
CA LEU A 142 -9.43 56.63 -32.54
C LEU A 142 -9.41 56.95 -31.05
N LEU A 143 -8.44 56.41 -30.32
CA LEU A 143 -8.25 56.64 -28.89
C LEU A 143 -7.30 57.83 -28.63
N LYS A 144 -7.23 58.29 -27.38
CA LYS A 144 -6.39 59.44 -26.97
C LYS A 144 -4.88 59.24 -27.18
N ASN A 145 -4.43 57.99 -27.30
CA ASN A 145 -3.05 57.60 -27.54
C ASN A 145 -2.76 57.32 -29.01
N ASP A 146 -3.58 57.87 -29.92
CA ASP A 146 -3.51 57.70 -31.38
C ASP A 146 -3.69 56.26 -31.88
N ALA A 147 -4.12 55.35 -31.00
CA ALA A 147 -4.42 53.97 -31.35
C ALA A 147 -5.79 53.85 -32.01
N GLU A 148 -5.90 53.04 -33.05
CA GLU A 148 -7.18 52.59 -33.57
C GLU A 148 -7.67 51.37 -32.77
N LEU A 149 -8.91 51.45 -32.29
CA LEU A 149 -9.70 50.37 -31.72
C LEU A 149 -10.76 49.98 -32.75
N HIS A 150 -10.81 48.70 -33.09
CA HIS A 150 -11.84 48.16 -33.98
C HIS A 150 -12.83 47.35 -33.15
N ILE A 151 -14.12 47.54 -33.41
CA ILE A 151 -15.20 46.90 -32.68
C ILE A 151 -16.07 46.19 -33.71
N GLU A 152 -16.28 44.90 -33.51
CA GLU A 152 -17.26 44.08 -34.23
C GLU A 152 -18.48 43.86 -33.33
N ILE A 153 -19.68 43.82 -33.93
CA ILE A 153 -20.93 43.61 -33.21
C ILE A 153 -21.57 42.32 -33.73
N LEU A 154 -21.69 41.33 -32.86
CA LEU A 154 -22.35 40.07 -33.16
C LEU A 154 -23.83 40.14 -32.72
N VAL A 155 -24.77 39.98 -33.65
CA VAL A 155 -26.21 39.98 -33.34
C VAL A 155 -26.87 38.62 -33.52
N THR A 156 -26.41 37.79 -34.46
CA THR A 156 -26.80 36.38 -34.55
C THR A 156 -25.63 35.54 -35.03
N HIS A 157 -25.62 34.27 -34.63
CA HIS A 157 -24.59 33.28 -34.95
C HIS A 157 -24.66 32.83 -36.43
N ALA A 158 -24.71 33.76 -37.39
CA ALA A 158 -24.42 33.44 -38.77
C ALA A 158 -22.92 33.15 -38.88
N VAL A 159 -22.57 31.98 -39.41
CA VAL A 159 -21.18 31.55 -39.59
C VAL A 159 -20.51 32.44 -40.63
N GLU A 160 -19.92 33.55 -40.20
CA GLU A 160 -18.84 34.21 -40.93
C GLU A 160 -17.50 33.75 -40.32
N GLU A 161 -16.87 32.77 -40.97
CA GLU A 161 -15.50 32.38 -40.66
C GLU A 161 -14.52 33.54 -40.98
N ASN A 162 -13.79 33.98 -39.94
CA ASN A 162 -12.43 34.53 -39.96
C ASN A 162 -12.14 35.84 -40.73
N LYS A 163 -12.86 36.94 -40.44
CA LYS A 163 -12.34 38.31 -40.73
C LYS A 163 -11.52 38.91 -39.57
N SER A 164 -11.85 38.56 -38.33
CA SER A 164 -11.32 39.22 -37.11
C SER A 164 -9.87 38.86 -36.74
N LEU A 165 -9.28 37.82 -37.34
CA LEU A 165 -7.87 37.47 -37.14
C LEU A 165 -6.90 38.29 -38.03
N ALA A 166 -7.40 39.05 -39.00
CA ALA A 166 -6.55 39.83 -39.91
C ALA A 166 -6.38 41.30 -39.49
N ILE A 167 -7.21 41.78 -38.56
CA ILE A 167 -7.16 43.13 -38.00
C ILE A 167 -6.62 43.03 -36.56
N ASP A 168 -5.80 43.99 -36.17
CA ASP A 168 -5.27 44.10 -34.81
C ASP A 168 -6.14 45.00 -33.95
N ASN A 169 -6.10 44.88 -32.63
CA ASN A 169 -6.93 45.67 -31.70
C ASN A 169 -8.43 45.57 -31.97
N VAL A 170 -8.89 44.36 -32.28
CA VAL A 170 -10.30 44.05 -32.52
C VAL A 170 -10.91 43.45 -31.27
N MET A 171 -11.94 44.11 -30.75
CA MET A 171 -12.85 43.50 -29.80
C MET A 171 -14.19 43.18 -30.46
N GLU A 172 -14.84 42.11 -30.01
CA GLU A 172 -16.21 41.77 -30.41
C GLU A 172 -17.15 41.99 -29.24
N ILE A 173 -18.35 42.49 -29.51
CA ILE A 173 -19.45 42.65 -28.55
C ILE A 173 -20.59 41.73 -29.00
N ASP A 174 -20.90 40.74 -28.17
CA ASP A 174 -21.95 39.75 -28.45
C ASP A 174 -23.31 40.20 -27.89
N LEU A 175 -24.17 40.64 -28.80
CA LEU A 175 -25.56 41.03 -28.54
C LEU A 175 -26.56 39.93 -28.89
N SER A 176 -26.10 38.74 -29.28
CA SER A 176 -26.97 37.66 -29.77
C SER A 176 -27.86 37.04 -28.69
N TRP A 177 -27.52 37.26 -27.42
CA TRP A 177 -28.25 36.77 -26.26
C TRP A 177 -29.25 37.78 -25.68
N LEU A 178 -29.35 38.99 -26.25
CA LEU A 178 -30.22 40.01 -25.70
C LEU A 178 -31.70 39.65 -25.83
N SER A 179 -32.44 39.84 -24.74
CA SER A 179 -33.89 39.68 -24.73
C SER A 179 -34.59 40.84 -25.46
N GLU A 180 -35.81 40.61 -25.97
CA GLU A 180 -36.60 41.69 -26.58
C GLU A 180 -36.89 42.85 -25.62
N GLU A 181 -37.01 42.56 -24.32
CA GLU A 181 -37.24 43.56 -23.28
C GLU A 181 -36.02 44.46 -23.14
N THR A 182 -34.83 43.86 -23.07
CA THR A 182 -33.56 44.58 -23.02
C THR A 182 -33.34 45.43 -24.26
N VAL A 183 -33.64 44.92 -25.45
CA VAL A 183 -33.49 45.66 -26.72
C VAL A 183 -34.43 46.86 -26.79
N LEU A 184 -35.63 46.77 -26.22
CA LEU A 184 -36.59 47.87 -26.23
C LEU A 184 -36.32 48.91 -25.15
N ASP A 185 -35.71 48.53 -24.04
CA ASP A 185 -35.30 49.45 -22.98
C ASP A 185 -34.06 50.25 -23.41
N SER A 186 -34.19 51.58 -23.42
CA SER A 186 -33.10 52.45 -23.85
C SER A 186 -31.87 52.37 -22.98
N VAL A 187 -32.06 52.37 -21.66
CA VAL A 187 -30.97 52.41 -20.69
C VAL A 187 -30.31 51.05 -20.61
N ALA A 188 -31.12 49.98 -20.65
CA ALA A 188 -30.59 48.62 -20.63
C ALA A 188 -29.78 48.33 -21.90
N LEU A 189 -30.30 48.61 -23.10
CA LEU A 189 -29.56 48.39 -24.34
C LEU A 189 -28.26 49.20 -24.40
N GLU A 190 -28.29 50.47 -23.96
CA GLU A 190 -27.06 51.29 -23.91
C GLU A 190 -26.04 50.67 -22.95
N ALA A 191 -26.46 50.23 -21.76
CA ALA A 191 -25.57 49.56 -20.81
C ALA A 191 -24.97 48.26 -21.39
N GLU A 192 -25.77 47.46 -22.10
CA GLU A 192 -25.30 46.23 -22.77
C GLU A 192 -24.24 46.52 -23.82
N VAL A 193 -24.53 47.42 -24.77
CA VAL A 193 -23.59 47.78 -25.84
C VAL A 193 -22.31 48.38 -25.25
N LEU A 194 -22.43 49.35 -24.34
CA LEU A 194 -21.26 50.05 -23.83
C LEU A 194 -20.44 49.23 -22.84
N LYS A 195 -21.04 48.31 -22.09
CA LYS A 195 -20.36 47.64 -20.97
C LYS A 195 -20.70 46.18 -20.69
N SER A 196 -21.98 45.82 -20.62
CA SER A 196 -22.39 44.59 -19.94
C SER A 196 -22.36 43.35 -20.83
N ALA A 197 -22.61 43.52 -22.13
CA ALA A 197 -22.69 42.39 -23.06
C ALA A 197 -21.33 41.64 -23.11
N PRO A 198 -21.34 40.31 -23.26
CA PRO A 198 -20.12 39.52 -23.43
C PRO A 198 -19.25 40.10 -24.52
N ARG A 199 -17.95 40.22 -24.24
CA ARG A 199 -16.98 40.84 -25.13
C ARG A 199 -15.63 40.22 -24.96
N TRP A 200 -14.88 40.10 -26.04
CA TRP A 200 -13.54 39.53 -26.03
C TRP A 200 -12.66 40.17 -27.09
N TRP A 201 -11.36 39.99 -26.94
CA TRP A 201 -10.38 40.39 -27.94
C TRP A 201 -10.14 39.25 -28.92
N HIS A 202 -10.19 39.52 -30.22
CA HIS A 202 -9.62 38.61 -31.22
C HIS A 202 -8.11 38.79 -31.33
N ARG A 203 -7.64 40.03 -31.32
CA ARG A 203 -6.22 40.42 -31.25
C ARG A 203 -6.10 41.79 -30.58
N CYS A 204 -5.04 42.01 -29.79
CA CYS A 204 -4.85 43.28 -29.09
C CYS A 204 -3.36 43.58 -28.80
N SER A 205 -2.62 44.06 -29.81
CA SER A 205 -1.26 44.54 -29.57
C SER A 205 -1.22 45.75 -28.64
N LEU A 206 -2.31 46.52 -28.49
CA LEU A 206 -2.40 47.60 -27.49
C LEU A 206 -2.16 47.14 -26.06
N ILE A 207 -2.40 45.87 -25.76
CA ILE A 207 -2.12 45.27 -24.46
C ILE A 207 -0.78 44.54 -24.50
N ASP A 208 -0.53 43.77 -25.56
CA ASP A 208 0.66 42.92 -25.68
C ASP A 208 1.97 43.73 -25.72
N GLU A 209 1.92 44.95 -26.28
CA GLU A 209 3.08 45.85 -26.44
C GLU A 209 3.25 46.86 -25.28
N LEU A 210 2.46 46.73 -24.21
CA LEU A 210 2.57 47.66 -23.08
C LEU A 210 3.94 47.56 -22.39
N PRO A 211 4.52 48.69 -21.92
CA PRO A 211 5.81 48.68 -21.24
C PRO A 211 5.90 47.69 -20.07
N LYS A 212 4.79 47.48 -19.35
CA LYS A 212 4.74 46.49 -18.25
C LYS A 212 4.84 45.05 -18.75
N VAL A 213 4.24 44.71 -19.89
CA VAL A 213 4.35 43.36 -20.50
C VAL A 213 5.77 43.13 -20.99
N HIS A 214 6.37 44.12 -21.65
CA HIS A 214 7.77 44.06 -22.08
C HIS A 214 8.74 43.94 -20.90
N ALA A 215 8.49 44.66 -19.81
CA ALA A 215 9.30 44.57 -18.59
C ALA A 215 9.24 43.15 -17.99
N VAL A 216 8.05 42.56 -17.86
CA VAL A 216 7.89 41.18 -17.37
C VAL A 216 8.51 40.18 -18.33
N ARG A 217 8.30 40.30 -19.64
CA ARG A 217 8.92 39.44 -20.66
C ARG A 217 10.45 39.43 -20.53
N LYS A 218 11.07 40.61 -20.45
CA LYS A 218 12.52 40.76 -20.31
C LYS A 218 13.02 40.18 -18.99
N ALA A 219 12.28 40.38 -17.89
CA ALA A 219 12.62 39.81 -16.60
C ALA A 219 12.53 38.28 -16.59
N LEU A 220 11.51 37.71 -17.24
CA LEU A 220 11.31 36.26 -17.38
C LEU A 220 12.43 35.64 -18.24
N GLU A 221 12.75 36.27 -19.38
CA GLU A 221 13.85 35.86 -20.27
C GLU A 221 15.20 35.88 -19.55
N ALA A 222 15.48 36.92 -18.75
CA ALA A 222 16.72 36.99 -17.95
C ALA A 222 16.82 35.88 -16.89
N ARG A 223 15.68 35.31 -16.45
CA ARG A 223 15.63 34.19 -15.48
C ARG A 223 15.83 32.82 -16.14
N VAL A 224 15.56 32.67 -17.45
CA VAL A 224 15.71 31.41 -18.19
C VAL A 224 17.08 30.74 -17.97
N PRO A 225 18.24 31.40 -18.18
CA PRO A 225 19.54 30.74 -18.01
C PRO A 225 19.81 30.34 -16.54
N ILE A 226 19.26 31.08 -15.58
CA ILE A 226 19.39 30.76 -14.15
C ILE A 226 18.60 29.50 -13.83
N GLU A 227 17.37 29.39 -14.34
CA GLU A 227 16.51 28.24 -14.10
C GLU A 227 17.01 26.98 -14.81
N ILE A 228 17.52 27.11 -16.05
CA ILE A 228 18.18 26.00 -16.76
C ILE A 228 19.32 25.44 -15.92
N LYS A 229 20.23 26.30 -15.44
CA LYS A 229 21.38 25.88 -14.63
C LYS A 229 20.96 25.24 -13.31
N ARG A 230 19.85 25.69 -12.72
CA ARG A 230 19.26 25.09 -11.52
C ARG A 230 18.76 23.67 -11.81
N LEU A 231 18.01 23.48 -12.89
CA LEU A 231 17.47 22.18 -13.30
C LEU A 231 18.58 21.17 -13.63
N GLU A 232 19.61 21.59 -14.37
CA GLU A 232 20.77 20.75 -14.68
C GLU A 232 21.48 20.27 -13.41
N ARG A 233 21.77 21.18 -12.47
CA ARG A 233 22.38 20.84 -11.18
C ARG A 233 21.53 19.89 -10.35
N GLN A 234 20.21 20.05 -10.38
CA GLN A 234 19.31 19.14 -9.69
C GLN A 234 19.40 17.73 -10.30
N ARG A 235 19.34 17.62 -11.63
CA ARG A 235 19.43 16.34 -12.34
C ARG A 235 20.77 15.64 -12.11
N GLU A 236 21.88 16.38 -12.13
CA GLU A 236 23.21 15.84 -11.79
C GLU A 236 23.26 15.25 -10.37
N ARG A 237 22.64 15.93 -9.39
CA ARG A 237 22.56 15.45 -8.00
C ARG A 237 21.73 14.18 -7.89
N GLU A 238 20.60 14.12 -8.57
CA GLU A 238 19.72 12.95 -8.61
C GLU A 238 20.43 11.74 -9.24
N GLU A 239 21.11 11.94 -10.37
CA GLU A 239 21.91 10.89 -11.01
C GLU A 239 23.08 10.43 -10.14
N ALA A 240 23.79 11.35 -9.49
CA ALA A 240 24.87 11.00 -8.56
C ALA A 240 24.35 10.20 -7.34
N ALA A 241 23.19 10.59 -6.79
CA ALA A 241 22.55 9.86 -5.70
C ALA A 241 22.12 8.45 -6.13
N LYS A 242 21.57 8.31 -7.34
CA LYS A 242 21.21 7.01 -7.93
C LYS A 242 22.44 6.10 -8.07
N ARG A 243 23.52 6.60 -8.68
CA ARG A 243 24.79 5.86 -8.81
C ARG A 243 25.37 5.43 -7.46
N LYS A 244 25.28 6.28 -6.44
CA LYS A 244 25.73 5.94 -5.08
C LYS A 244 24.90 4.81 -4.47
N LYS A 245 23.58 4.82 -4.63
CA LYS A 245 22.68 3.75 -4.18
C LYS A 245 22.99 2.42 -4.87
N GLU A 246 23.18 2.44 -6.20
CA GLU A 246 23.53 1.25 -6.99
C GLU A 246 24.86 0.63 -6.54
N ARG A 247 25.91 1.45 -6.36
CA ARG A 247 27.20 0.98 -5.85
C ARG A 247 27.09 0.36 -4.45
N ALA A 248 26.30 0.96 -3.57
CA ALA A 248 26.08 0.42 -2.23
C ALA A 248 25.33 -0.93 -2.25
N ALA A 249 24.36 -1.08 -3.16
CA ALA A 249 23.64 -2.34 -3.36
C ALA A 249 24.57 -3.43 -3.90
N GLN A 250 25.41 -3.11 -4.88
CA GLN A 250 26.40 -4.04 -5.43
C GLN A 250 27.40 -4.50 -4.35
N GLN A 251 27.98 -3.58 -3.58
CA GLN A 251 28.89 -3.92 -2.49
C GLN A 251 28.22 -4.80 -1.42
N LYS A 252 26.92 -4.57 -1.14
CA LYS A 252 26.16 -5.40 -0.21
C LYS A 252 26.00 -6.83 -0.73
N GLU A 253 25.71 -6.99 -2.02
CA GLU A 253 25.58 -8.31 -2.64
C GLU A 253 26.93 -9.04 -2.71
N GLU A 254 28.01 -8.34 -3.08
CA GLU A 254 29.38 -8.90 -3.05
C GLU A 254 29.76 -9.39 -1.64
N ARG A 255 29.47 -8.59 -0.59
CA ARG A 255 29.69 -9.01 0.81
C ARG A 255 28.87 -10.24 1.19
N LYS A 256 27.62 -10.33 0.72
CA LYS A 256 26.75 -11.48 0.96
C LYS A 256 27.29 -12.73 0.27
N GLN A 257 27.69 -12.64 -0.99
CA GLN A 257 28.29 -13.74 -1.74
C GLN A 257 29.61 -14.20 -1.11
N ALA A 258 30.48 -13.26 -0.71
CA ALA A 258 31.71 -13.57 0.01
C ALA A 258 31.43 -14.29 1.34
N LEU A 259 30.39 -13.89 2.08
CA LEU A 259 29.98 -14.59 3.30
C LEU A 259 29.45 -16.00 3.02
N ILE A 260 28.66 -16.19 1.97
CA ILE A 260 28.16 -17.51 1.55
C ILE A 260 29.33 -18.43 1.20
N ARG A 261 30.27 -17.95 0.38
CA ARG A 261 31.48 -18.69 0.02
C ARG A 261 32.30 -19.05 1.27
N LYS A 262 32.53 -18.09 2.17
CA LYS A 262 33.24 -18.33 3.44
C LYS A 262 32.53 -19.36 4.32
N LYS A 263 31.18 -19.35 4.36
CA LYS A 263 30.40 -20.37 5.07
C LYS A 263 30.58 -21.75 4.44
N ALA A 264 30.54 -21.84 3.12
CA ALA A 264 30.72 -23.10 2.39
C ALA A 264 32.12 -23.70 2.65
N GLU A 265 33.18 -22.91 2.49
CA GLU A 265 34.57 -23.31 2.77
C GLU A 265 34.74 -23.79 4.23
N ALA A 266 34.15 -23.09 5.20
CA ALA A 266 34.20 -23.50 6.61
C ALA A 266 33.37 -24.76 6.91
N ARG A 267 32.33 -25.03 6.12
CA ARG A 267 31.40 -26.15 6.27
C ARG A 267 31.93 -27.44 5.65
N GLU A 268 32.71 -27.34 4.57
CA GLU A 268 33.26 -28.46 3.79
C GLU A 268 33.83 -29.61 4.65
N PRO A 269 34.67 -29.38 5.67
CA PRO A 269 35.24 -30.47 6.47
C PRO A 269 34.22 -31.27 7.30
N PHE A 270 32.98 -30.78 7.40
CA PHE A 270 31.92 -31.33 8.26
C PHE A 270 30.71 -31.85 7.47
N GLU A 271 30.68 -31.75 6.13
CA GLU A 271 29.50 -32.11 5.34
C GLU A 271 29.02 -33.54 5.58
N ILE A 272 29.93 -34.52 5.60
CA ILE A 272 29.58 -35.93 5.87
C ILE A 272 28.95 -36.07 7.26
N ALA A 273 29.51 -35.38 8.26
CA ALA A 273 29.00 -35.45 9.62
C ALA A 273 27.61 -34.77 9.75
N LEU A 274 27.40 -33.67 9.03
CA LEU A 274 26.11 -32.96 8.99
C LEU A 274 25.04 -33.75 8.25
N ARG A 275 25.40 -34.45 7.16
CA ARG A 275 24.49 -35.37 6.47
C ARG A 275 24.06 -36.53 7.39
N ASN A 276 24.99 -37.10 8.16
CA ASN A 276 24.66 -38.13 9.15
C ASN A 276 23.75 -37.60 10.26
N LEU A 277 23.97 -36.35 10.71
CA LEU A 277 23.12 -35.67 11.69
C LEU A 277 21.68 -35.50 11.16
N GLU A 278 21.54 -35.02 9.93
CA GLU A 278 20.24 -34.85 9.27
C GLU A 278 19.50 -36.19 9.12
N GLN A 279 20.21 -37.26 8.75
CA GLN A 279 19.64 -38.59 8.62
C GLN A 279 19.07 -39.12 9.95
N VAL A 280 19.76 -38.90 11.07
CA VAL A 280 19.28 -39.37 12.38
C VAL A 280 18.15 -38.52 12.96
N GLU A 281 18.09 -37.21 12.65
CA GLU A 281 17.02 -36.33 13.12
C GLU A 281 15.74 -36.43 12.27
N SER A 282 15.82 -36.73 10.97
CA SER A 282 14.66 -36.74 10.07
C SER A 282 13.78 -37.98 10.20
N MET A 283 14.33 -39.18 10.06
CA MET A 283 13.56 -40.45 10.07
C MET A 283 14.36 -41.64 10.63
N GLY A 284 15.67 -41.45 10.91
CA GLY A 284 16.60 -42.54 11.17
C GLY A 284 16.62 -43.08 12.60
N TRP A 285 16.10 -42.36 13.61
CA TRP A 285 16.29 -42.81 15.00
C TRP A 285 15.47 -44.05 15.38
N LEU A 286 14.19 -44.13 14.99
CA LEU A 286 13.36 -45.30 15.31
C LEU A 286 13.94 -46.58 14.65
N THR A 287 14.25 -46.50 13.36
CA THR A 287 14.83 -47.62 12.58
C THR A 287 16.28 -47.96 12.98
N LEU A 288 17.04 -47.01 13.51
CA LEU A 288 18.37 -47.25 14.09
C LEU A 288 18.26 -47.88 15.48
N GLY A 289 17.32 -47.40 16.31
CA GLY A 289 17.06 -47.91 17.64
C GLY A 289 16.72 -49.40 17.64
N ASP A 290 15.80 -49.82 16.77
CA ASP A 290 15.39 -51.22 16.66
C ASP A 290 16.55 -52.14 16.24
N ARG A 291 17.37 -51.70 15.26
CA ARG A 291 18.56 -52.45 14.84
C ARG A 291 19.62 -52.56 15.93
N LEU A 292 19.82 -51.49 16.70
CA LEU A 292 20.74 -51.51 17.84
C LEU A 292 20.23 -52.41 18.97
N ALA A 293 18.92 -52.38 19.24
CA ALA A 293 18.27 -53.22 20.22
C ALA A 293 18.42 -54.71 19.88
N GLU A 294 18.19 -55.08 18.63
CA GLU A 294 18.35 -56.47 18.16
C GLU A 294 19.82 -56.93 18.27
N ARG A 295 20.76 -56.09 17.83
CA ARG A 295 22.19 -56.39 17.95
C ARG A 295 22.65 -56.52 19.40
N ALA A 296 22.06 -55.75 20.31
CA ALA A 296 22.43 -55.73 21.72
C ALA A 296 21.89 -56.94 22.51
N LYS A 297 20.88 -57.66 21.98
CA LYS A 297 20.14 -58.71 22.68
C LYS A 297 21.03 -59.74 23.41
N PRO A 298 22.07 -60.34 22.80
CA PRO A 298 22.90 -61.33 23.50
C PRO A 298 23.64 -60.75 24.72
N ARG A 299 24.14 -59.50 24.60
CA ARG A 299 24.85 -58.81 25.68
C ARG A 299 23.89 -58.38 26.79
N LEU A 300 22.66 -58.02 26.43
CA LEU A 300 21.61 -57.68 27.40
C LEU A 300 21.18 -58.91 28.21
N GLU A 301 21.02 -60.06 27.56
CA GLU A 301 20.74 -61.34 28.25
C GLU A 301 21.86 -61.72 29.23
N GLU A 302 23.12 -61.49 28.87
CA GLU A 302 24.26 -61.71 29.77
C GLU A 302 24.20 -60.79 31.01
N ILE A 303 23.92 -59.50 30.81
CA ILE A 303 23.77 -58.53 31.90
C ILE A 303 22.59 -58.91 32.81
N ALA A 304 21.44 -59.29 32.24
CA ALA A 304 20.26 -59.72 32.98
C ALA A 304 20.57 -60.94 33.86
N ARG A 305 21.30 -61.93 33.33
CA ARG A 305 21.76 -63.11 34.07
C ARG A 305 22.71 -62.72 35.21
N ARG A 306 23.68 -61.84 34.95
CA ARG A 306 24.65 -61.36 35.95
C ARG A 306 23.98 -60.60 37.09
N LEU A 307 23.02 -59.73 36.76
CA LEU A 307 22.29 -58.90 37.72
C LEU A 307 21.04 -59.57 38.29
N ARG A 308 20.75 -60.82 37.89
CA ARG A 308 19.67 -61.68 38.38
C ARG A 308 18.26 -61.10 38.20
N PHE A 309 17.94 -60.67 36.98
CA PHE A 309 16.56 -60.32 36.58
C PHE A 309 16.20 -60.95 35.22
N GLU A 310 14.90 -61.06 34.93
CA GLU A 310 14.40 -61.60 33.64
C GLU A 310 14.67 -60.61 32.49
N PRO A 311 15.29 -61.03 31.37
CA PRO A 311 15.58 -60.15 30.23
C PRO A 311 14.35 -59.37 29.69
N GLU A 312 13.16 -59.97 29.75
CA GLU A 312 11.89 -59.39 29.31
C GLU A 312 11.37 -58.30 30.27
N LYS A 313 11.91 -58.24 31.49
CA LYS A 313 11.54 -57.27 32.54
C LYS A 313 12.70 -56.32 32.81
N TRP A 314 13.20 -55.67 31.77
CA TRP A 314 14.33 -54.76 31.92
C TRP A 314 14.03 -53.63 32.91
N PRO A 315 14.94 -53.34 33.85
CA PRO A 315 14.68 -52.33 34.87
C PRO A 315 14.54 -50.93 34.28
N THR A 316 13.48 -50.24 34.67
CA THR A 316 13.09 -48.94 34.10
C THR A 316 14.17 -47.87 34.30
N PHE A 317 15.05 -48.01 35.30
CA PHE A 317 16.16 -47.09 35.56
C PHE A 317 17.41 -47.42 34.72
N MET A 318 17.50 -48.60 34.10
CA MET A 318 18.53 -48.97 33.11
C MET A 318 18.01 -48.99 31.66
N ASP A 319 16.76 -48.56 31.44
CA ASP A 319 16.15 -48.32 30.12
C ASP A 319 15.43 -46.95 30.10
N VAL A 320 16.22 -45.90 30.27
CA VAL A 320 15.74 -44.53 30.29
C VAL A 320 16.01 -43.88 28.94
N SER A 321 14.98 -43.73 28.11
CA SER A 321 15.10 -42.98 26.85
C SER A 321 15.58 -41.54 27.11
N VAL A 322 16.64 -41.09 26.43
CA VAL A 322 17.09 -39.69 26.46
C VAL A 322 17.23 -39.12 25.05
N GLN A 323 17.00 -37.81 24.92
CA GLN A 323 17.08 -37.14 23.62
C GLN A 323 18.48 -37.29 23.02
N ARG A 324 18.53 -37.70 21.75
CA ARG A 324 19.74 -37.83 20.94
C ARG A 324 20.78 -38.78 21.51
N GLU A 325 20.30 -39.88 22.10
CA GLU A 325 21.15 -40.98 22.52
C GLU A 325 21.84 -41.71 21.35
N TRP A 326 21.44 -41.41 20.10
CA TRP A 326 22.15 -41.79 18.87
C TRP A 326 23.63 -41.40 18.83
N VAL A 327 24.07 -40.50 19.72
CA VAL A 327 25.50 -40.17 19.89
C VAL A 327 26.35 -41.41 20.21
N PHE A 328 25.77 -42.41 20.88
CA PHE A 328 26.43 -43.68 21.17
C PHE A 328 26.26 -44.70 20.03
N LYS A 329 27.24 -45.62 19.87
CA LYS A 329 27.21 -46.64 18.81
C LYS A 329 26.28 -47.82 19.14
N GLU A 330 25.98 -48.05 20.41
CA GLU A 330 25.21 -49.19 20.93
C GLU A 330 23.84 -48.80 21.53
N ASP A 331 23.00 -49.79 21.80
CA ASP A 331 21.72 -49.65 22.51
C ASP A 331 21.89 -48.99 23.89
N ARG A 332 20.92 -48.17 24.28
CA ARG A 332 20.99 -47.37 25.50
C ARG A 332 21.13 -48.21 26.77
N ARG A 333 20.50 -49.38 26.80
CA ARG A 333 20.50 -50.27 27.96
C ARG A 333 21.90 -50.77 28.28
N LEU A 334 22.77 -50.93 27.28
CA LEU A 334 24.15 -51.39 27.48
C LEU A 334 24.97 -50.37 28.27
N TRP A 335 25.03 -49.11 27.81
CA TRP A 335 25.82 -48.10 28.52
C TRP A 335 25.16 -47.64 29.81
N GLN A 336 23.81 -47.61 29.88
CA GLN A 336 23.11 -47.28 31.12
C GLN A 336 23.37 -48.32 32.20
N SER A 337 23.41 -49.60 31.84
CA SER A 337 23.75 -50.68 32.78
C SER A 337 25.19 -50.58 33.26
N ALA A 338 26.15 -50.30 32.37
CA ALA A 338 27.54 -50.11 32.79
C ALA A 338 27.71 -48.95 33.78
N VAL A 339 27.05 -47.82 33.52
CA VAL A 339 27.03 -46.68 34.46
C VAL A 339 26.35 -47.05 35.76
N PHE A 340 25.19 -47.72 35.67
CA PHE A 340 24.38 -48.05 36.83
C PHE A 340 25.07 -49.07 37.75
N GLU A 341 25.57 -50.16 37.19
CA GLU A 341 26.28 -51.21 37.90
C GLU A 341 27.51 -50.64 38.61
N SER A 342 28.41 -49.98 37.86
CA SER A 342 29.72 -49.55 38.38
C SER A 342 29.67 -48.36 39.36
N LEU A 343 28.67 -47.47 39.25
CA LEU A 343 28.63 -46.22 40.03
C LEU A 343 27.45 -46.11 40.99
N ILE A 344 26.46 -46.99 40.89
CA ILE A 344 25.25 -46.94 41.73
C ILE A 344 25.06 -48.26 42.46
N LEU A 345 25.02 -49.40 41.76
CA LEU A 345 24.75 -50.69 42.36
C LEU A 345 25.89 -51.17 43.27
N ASP A 346 27.14 -51.05 42.81
CA ASP A 346 28.34 -51.50 43.52
C ASP A 346 28.80 -50.52 44.62
N LYS A 347 28.08 -49.40 44.81
CA LYS A 347 28.48 -48.30 45.69
C LYS A 347 27.49 -48.15 46.84
N LYS A 348 27.98 -47.74 48.02
CA LYS A 348 27.12 -47.48 49.18
C LYS A 348 26.34 -46.17 49.02
N PRO A 349 25.16 -46.01 49.64
CA PRO A 349 24.47 -44.73 49.68
C PRO A 349 25.39 -43.67 50.31
N GLY A 350 25.38 -42.47 49.74
CA GLY A 350 26.32 -41.40 50.07
C GLY A 350 27.55 -41.30 49.16
N TYR A 351 27.84 -42.30 48.32
CA TYR A 351 28.91 -42.21 47.33
C TYR A 351 28.63 -41.09 46.30
N ILE A 352 29.65 -40.28 45.99
CA ILE A 352 29.56 -39.15 45.06
C ILE A 352 30.40 -39.43 43.82
N PHE A 353 29.83 -39.20 42.64
CA PHE A 353 30.55 -39.28 41.38
C PHE A 353 30.20 -38.12 40.45
N SER A 354 31.07 -37.87 39.48
CA SER A 354 30.90 -36.85 38.44
C SER A 354 30.30 -37.40 37.16
N VAL A 355 29.71 -36.53 36.34
CA VAL A 355 29.27 -36.89 34.98
C VAL A 355 30.43 -37.42 34.13
N ALA A 356 31.65 -36.92 34.33
CA ALA A 356 32.82 -37.39 33.58
C ALA A 356 33.15 -38.85 33.89
N GLN A 357 33.03 -39.27 35.16
CA GLN A 357 33.20 -40.67 35.55
C GLN A 357 32.11 -41.55 34.91
N ALA A 358 30.85 -41.13 34.95
CA ALA A 358 29.77 -41.86 34.29
C ALA A 358 29.95 -41.94 32.76
N LEU A 359 30.41 -40.85 32.15
CA LEU A 359 30.70 -40.81 30.73
C LEU A 359 31.80 -41.81 30.35
N ALA A 360 32.86 -41.94 31.15
CA ALA A 360 33.94 -42.91 30.88
C ALA A 360 33.43 -44.36 30.78
N TYR A 361 32.50 -44.76 31.65
CA TYR A 361 31.86 -46.10 31.55
C TYR A 361 30.95 -46.19 30.31
N ALA A 362 30.17 -45.15 30.03
CA ALA A 362 29.30 -45.15 28.86
C ALA A 362 30.09 -45.22 27.54
N GLU A 363 31.19 -44.48 27.43
CA GLU A 363 32.08 -44.50 26.27
C GLU A 363 32.80 -45.83 26.11
N LYS A 364 33.29 -46.42 27.20
CA LYS A 364 33.93 -47.74 27.19
C LYS A 364 32.98 -48.84 26.70
N THR A 365 31.72 -48.79 27.11
CA THR A 365 30.75 -49.84 26.79
C THR A 365 30.07 -49.65 25.43
N ALA A 366 29.63 -48.44 25.12
CA ALA A 366 28.85 -48.19 23.90
C ALA A 366 29.62 -47.54 22.76
N GLY A 367 30.78 -46.94 23.02
CA GLY A 367 31.51 -46.13 22.05
C GLY A 367 30.73 -44.88 21.60
N VAL A 368 31.44 -43.84 21.18
CA VAL A 368 30.83 -42.62 20.63
C VAL A 368 30.97 -42.61 19.11
N ARG A 369 29.92 -42.25 18.38
CA ARG A 369 30.00 -42.07 16.92
C ARG A 369 30.97 -40.94 16.60
N GLU A 370 31.97 -41.24 15.77
CA GLU A 370 33.06 -40.30 15.45
C GLU A 370 32.55 -39.00 14.84
N TRP A 371 31.57 -39.07 13.93
CA TRP A 371 30.97 -37.89 13.32
C TRP A 371 30.21 -37.02 14.35
N ALA A 372 29.56 -37.63 15.34
CA ALA A 372 28.84 -36.92 16.39
C ALA A 372 29.81 -36.24 17.38
N LEU A 373 30.91 -36.94 17.71
CA LEU A 373 31.99 -36.39 18.50
C LEU A 373 32.65 -35.21 17.79
N LYS A 374 32.94 -35.34 16.49
CA LYS A 374 33.52 -34.28 15.63
C LYS A 374 32.67 -33.01 15.66
N LEU A 375 31.35 -33.14 15.51
CA LEU A 375 30.43 -31.99 15.57
C LEU A 375 30.31 -31.39 16.98
N SER A 376 30.30 -32.23 18.02
CA SER A 376 30.31 -31.76 19.42
C SER A 376 31.57 -30.96 19.73
N GLN A 377 32.75 -31.44 19.31
CA GLN A 377 34.02 -30.74 19.48
C GLN A 377 34.04 -29.41 18.71
N LEU A 378 33.55 -29.41 17.46
CA LEU A 378 33.39 -28.19 16.66
C LEU A 378 32.56 -27.13 17.40
N LYS A 379 31.41 -27.53 17.96
CA LYS A 379 30.53 -26.63 18.72
C LYS A 379 31.21 -26.13 20.00
N GLN A 380 31.92 -26.99 20.73
CA GLN A 380 32.68 -26.59 21.92
C GLN A 380 33.80 -25.59 21.61
N ALA A 381 34.54 -25.78 20.51
CA ALA A 381 35.60 -24.86 20.09
C ALA A 381 35.05 -23.45 19.80
N HIS A 382 33.88 -23.37 19.17
CA HIS A 382 33.23 -22.09 18.88
C HIS A 382 32.60 -21.44 20.11
N LEU A 383 32.10 -22.22 21.08
CA LEU A 383 31.55 -21.66 22.33
C LEU A 383 32.61 -20.93 23.17
N LYS A 384 33.89 -21.30 23.04
CA LYS A 384 35.00 -20.68 23.76
C LYS A 384 35.50 -19.37 23.12
N GLN A 385 35.03 -19.01 21.93
CA GLN A 385 35.52 -17.82 21.22
C GLN A 385 34.94 -16.52 21.82
N PRO A 386 35.75 -15.45 22.00
CA PRO A 386 35.29 -14.16 22.55
C PRO A 386 34.09 -13.56 21.80
N TYR A 387 34.02 -13.77 20.49
CA TYR A 387 32.94 -13.32 19.62
C TYR A 387 31.56 -13.93 20.00
N ASN A 388 31.52 -15.17 20.48
CA ASN A 388 30.28 -15.84 20.88
C ASN A 388 29.83 -15.48 22.31
N GLN A 389 30.70 -14.87 23.12
CA GLN A 389 30.35 -14.39 24.46
C GLN A 389 29.50 -13.12 24.42
N ARG A 390 29.54 -12.37 23.30
CA ARG A 390 28.81 -11.10 23.10
C ARG A 390 27.44 -11.26 22.41
N LYS A 391 27.00 -12.49 22.11
CA LYS A 391 25.73 -12.76 21.42
C LYS A 391 24.67 -13.38 22.33
N ASP A 392 23.41 -13.12 21.99
CA ASP A 392 22.24 -13.77 22.57
C ASP A 392 22.35 -15.30 22.47
N TYR A 393 21.80 -16.00 23.46
CA TYR A 393 21.99 -17.44 23.64
C TYR A 393 21.62 -18.27 22.40
N GLU A 394 20.61 -17.83 21.64
CA GLU A 394 20.14 -18.47 20.41
C GLU A 394 21.12 -18.36 19.23
N LEU A 395 22.00 -17.36 19.26
CA LEU A 395 23.08 -17.16 18.29
C LEU A 395 24.41 -17.79 18.74
N ARG A 396 24.44 -18.42 19.93
CA ARG A 396 25.60 -19.17 20.43
C ARG A 396 25.66 -20.52 19.72
N GLY A 397 26.50 -20.57 18.69
CA GLY A 397 26.67 -21.76 17.88
C GLY A 397 27.82 -21.61 16.89
N VAL A 398 27.93 -22.57 16.01
CA VAL A 398 28.86 -22.52 14.89
C VAL A 398 28.26 -21.62 13.81
N TRP A 399 28.95 -20.54 13.46
CA TRP A 399 28.44 -19.44 12.65
C TRP A 399 28.08 -19.81 11.19
N PHE A 400 28.63 -20.91 10.69
CA PHE A 400 28.37 -21.46 9.36
C PHE A 400 27.35 -22.61 9.35
N LEU A 401 26.82 -23.00 10.52
CA LEU A 401 25.74 -23.98 10.62
C LEU A 401 24.38 -23.28 10.76
N THR A 402 23.32 -23.98 10.37
CA THR A 402 21.95 -23.50 10.56
C THR A 402 21.55 -23.54 12.04
N PRO A 403 20.53 -22.79 12.47
CA PRO A 403 20.00 -22.89 13.83
C PRO A 403 19.53 -24.32 14.18
N ALA A 404 18.90 -25.02 13.23
CA ALA A 404 18.45 -26.39 13.42
C ALA A 404 19.62 -27.37 13.65
N GLU A 405 20.68 -27.26 12.84
CA GLU A 405 21.91 -28.06 13.01
C GLU A 405 22.60 -27.76 14.34
N ASN A 406 22.77 -26.47 14.66
CA ASN A 406 23.32 -26.06 15.94
C ASN A 406 22.53 -26.64 17.10
N ASN A 407 21.20 -26.63 17.03
CA ASN A 407 20.34 -27.25 18.03
C ASN A 407 20.51 -28.75 18.05
N ALA A 408 20.60 -29.41 16.89
CA ALA A 408 20.74 -30.86 16.73
C ALA A 408 22.01 -31.43 17.38
N ILE A 409 23.14 -30.73 17.28
CA ILE A 409 24.42 -31.17 17.85
C ILE A 409 24.36 -31.23 19.39
N ARG A 410 24.50 -32.45 19.93
CA ARG A 410 24.52 -32.75 21.37
C ARG A 410 25.79 -33.50 21.76
N SER A 411 26.39 -33.14 22.90
CA SER A 411 27.60 -33.81 23.38
C SER A 411 27.28 -35.10 24.14
N PRO A 412 28.18 -36.11 24.12
CA PRO A 412 28.04 -37.33 24.92
C PRO A 412 27.82 -37.01 26.42
N TYR A 413 28.57 -36.05 26.95
CA TYR A 413 28.41 -35.53 28.31
C TYR A 413 26.96 -35.07 28.59
N ALA A 414 26.33 -34.33 27.66
CA ALA A 414 24.97 -33.84 27.83
C ALA A 414 23.91 -34.95 27.75
N VAL A 415 24.19 -36.03 27.02
CA VAL A 415 23.33 -37.23 26.96
C VAL A 415 23.38 -37.96 28.31
N VAL A 416 24.58 -38.24 28.83
CA VAL A 416 24.76 -38.89 30.14
C VAL A 416 24.19 -38.03 31.28
N LEU A 417 24.41 -36.71 31.25
CA LEU A 417 23.81 -35.79 32.23
C LEU A 417 22.28 -35.86 32.23
N SER A 418 21.64 -35.93 31.06
CA SER A 418 20.19 -36.09 30.96
C SER A 418 19.70 -37.38 31.62
N TYR A 419 20.45 -38.47 31.47
CA TYR A 419 20.15 -39.76 32.11
C TYR A 419 20.26 -39.67 33.63
N LEU A 420 21.38 -39.17 34.16
CA LEU A 420 21.58 -39.02 35.61
C LEU A 420 20.53 -38.09 36.24
N LYS A 421 20.13 -37.02 35.55
CA LYS A 421 19.02 -36.15 36.00
C LYS A 421 17.67 -36.86 36.03
N LYS A 422 17.41 -37.79 35.10
CA LYS A 422 16.20 -38.63 35.16
C LYS A 422 16.24 -39.63 36.31
N LEU A 423 17.41 -40.15 36.66
CA LEU A 423 17.59 -40.96 37.88
C LEU A 423 17.37 -40.16 39.16
N CYS A 424 17.75 -38.88 39.19
CA CYS A 424 17.43 -38.00 40.33
C CYS A 424 15.92 -37.86 40.53
N LYS A 425 15.16 -37.67 39.44
CA LYS A 425 13.68 -37.60 39.50
C LYS A 425 13.03 -38.88 40.01
N ARG A 426 13.74 -40.01 39.97
CA ARG A 426 13.28 -41.32 40.44
C ARG A 426 13.79 -41.66 41.84
N GLY A 427 14.46 -40.72 42.52
CA GLY A 427 14.96 -40.91 43.88
C GLY A 427 16.18 -41.84 44.00
N VAL A 428 16.81 -42.21 42.88
CA VAL A 428 18.02 -43.06 42.89
C VAL A 428 19.27 -42.22 43.22
N LEU A 429 19.30 -40.98 42.75
CA LEU A 429 20.43 -40.04 42.91
C LEU A 429 19.94 -38.70 43.47
N ALA A 430 20.85 -37.93 44.08
CA ALA A 430 20.69 -36.51 44.36
C ALA A 430 21.75 -35.71 43.60
N GLU A 431 21.36 -34.59 42.98
CA GLU A 431 22.30 -33.65 42.34
C GLU A 431 22.91 -32.73 43.40
N GLU A 432 24.24 -32.74 43.52
CA GLU A 432 25.00 -31.86 44.40
C GLU A 432 25.39 -30.58 43.64
N ARG A 433 25.04 -29.41 44.19
CA ARG A 433 25.43 -28.11 43.63
C ARG A 433 26.65 -27.56 44.37
N PRO A 434 27.60 -26.91 43.68
CA PRO A 434 27.56 -26.43 42.28
C PRO A 434 28.22 -27.35 41.23
N ALA A 435 28.73 -28.53 41.61
CA ALA A 435 29.71 -29.28 40.83
C ALA A 435 29.17 -30.25 39.75
N LYS A 436 27.85 -30.30 39.48
CA LYS A 436 27.23 -31.32 38.60
C LYS A 436 27.68 -32.74 38.97
N THR A 437 27.82 -33.00 40.27
CA THR A 437 28.12 -34.30 40.85
C THR A 437 26.83 -34.92 41.39
N PHE A 438 26.82 -36.25 41.50
CA PHE A 438 25.64 -37.01 41.89
C PHE A 438 25.96 -37.90 43.08
N ARG A 439 25.13 -37.81 44.12
CA ARG A 439 25.18 -38.66 45.31
C ARG A 439 24.21 -39.82 45.17
N VAL A 440 24.67 -41.04 45.45
CA VAL A 440 23.84 -42.25 45.47
C VAL A 440 22.91 -42.21 46.68
N LEU A 441 21.59 -42.33 46.47
CA LEU A 441 20.59 -42.35 47.55
C LEU A 441 20.14 -43.76 47.92
N ALA A 442 20.08 -44.65 46.93
CA ALA A 442 19.73 -46.06 47.10
C ALA A 442 20.77 -46.91 46.36
N SER A 443 21.10 -48.09 46.91
CA SER A 443 22.06 -49.07 46.34
C SER A 443 21.66 -50.49 46.70
N GLY A 444 22.14 -51.49 45.95
CA GLY A 444 21.96 -52.90 46.30
C GLY A 444 20.48 -53.36 46.33
N PRO A 445 20.05 -54.16 47.31
CA PRO A 445 18.70 -54.75 47.36
C PRO A 445 17.56 -53.71 47.37
N ASP A 446 17.78 -52.55 47.99
CA ASP A 446 16.74 -51.53 48.19
C ASP A 446 16.22 -50.94 46.86
N ILE A 447 17.09 -50.81 45.87
CA ILE A 447 16.71 -50.40 44.51
C ILE A 447 15.81 -51.46 43.88
N TRP A 448 16.19 -52.73 44.00
CA TRP A 448 15.46 -53.84 43.40
C TRP A 448 14.08 -54.02 44.03
N THR A 449 13.97 -53.88 45.36
CA THR A 449 12.68 -53.91 46.07
C THR A 449 11.79 -52.72 45.69
N ALA A 450 12.34 -51.52 45.56
CA ALA A 450 11.60 -50.35 45.07
C ALA A 450 11.15 -50.54 43.62
N HIS A 451 11.98 -51.15 42.78
CA HIS A 451 11.68 -51.47 41.40
C HIS A 451 10.58 -52.53 41.25
N GLU A 452 10.63 -53.61 42.03
CA GLU A 452 9.57 -54.62 42.05
C GLU A 452 8.23 -54.02 42.49
N LYS A 453 8.24 -53.10 43.46
CA LYS A 453 7.05 -52.37 43.91
C LYS A 453 6.50 -51.45 42.81
N GLU A 454 7.36 -50.74 42.09
CA GLU A 454 6.98 -49.91 40.94
C GLU A 454 6.43 -50.77 39.79
N GLN A 455 7.07 -51.88 39.45
CA GLN A 455 6.61 -52.82 38.42
C GLN A 455 5.28 -53.47 38.80
N ARG A 456 5.07 -53.83 40.08
CA ARG A 456 3.76 -54.31 40.57
C ARG A 456 2.69 -53.22 40.47
N GLN A 457 3.01 -51.95 40.71
CA GLN A 457 2.07 -50.84 40.54
C GLN A 457 1.77 -50.55 39.07
N VAL A 458 2.77 -50.62 38.18
CA VAL A 458 2.59 -50.46 36.73
C VAL A 458 1.78 -51.63 36.16
N LYS A 459 2.08 -52.87 36.52
CA LYS A 459 1.24 -54.04 36.20
C LYS A 459 -0.16 -53.91 36.78
N ALA A 460 -0.32 -53.45 38.02
CA ALA A 460 -1.64 -53.24 38.62
C ALA A 460 -2.43 -52.14 37.89
N LYS A 461 -1.75 -51.08 37.41
CA LYS A 461 -2.36 -50.04 36.55
C LYS A 461 -2.69 -50.56 35.15
N ALA A 462 -1.82 -51.35 34.54
CA ALA A 462 -2.03 -51.97 33.23
C ALA A 462 -3.18 -52.98 33.29
N VAL A 463 -3.20 -53.85 34.31
CA VAL A 463 -4.30 -54.78 34.60
C VAL A 463 -5.58 -54.04 34.97
N ARG A 464 -5.52 -52.89 35.67
CA ARG A 464 -6.71 -52.02 35.87
C ARG A 464 -7.18 -51.38 34.57
N ALA A 465 -6.27 -50.99 33.68
CA ALA A 465 -6.61 -50.42 32.38
C ALA A 465 -7.12 -51.48 31.40
N GLU A 466 -6.64 -52.72 31.51
CA GLU A 466 -7.04 -53.88 30.72
C GLU A 466 -8.34 -54.49 31.25
N ARG A 467 -8.53 -54.57 32.57
CA ARG A 467 -9.86 -54.78 33.17
C ARG A 467 -10.79 -53.65 32.84
N GLY A 468 -10.35 -52.39 32.87
CA GLY A 468 -11.15 -51.24 32.45
C GLY A 468 -11.59 -51.37 30.99
N ARG A 469 -10.70 -51.81 30.10
CA ARG A 469 -11.01 -52.13 28.69
C ARG A 469 -11.92 -53.34 28.55
N ALA A 470 -11.72 -54.41 29.32
CA ALA A 470 -12.56 -55.61 29.32
C ALA A 470 -13.94 -55.37 29.95
N THR A 471 -14.04 -54.48 30.94
CA THR A 471 -15.30 -54.01 31.55
C THR A 471 -16.03 -53.08 30.58
N LEU A 472 -15.31 -52.22 29.85
CA LEU A 472 -15.86 -51.46 28.71
C LEU A 472 -16.37 -52.41 27.62
N GLN A 473 -15.61 -53.44 27.27
CA GLN A 473 -15.95 -54.43 26.25
C GLN A 473 -17.12 -55.34 26.68
N ALA A 474 -17.25 -55.65 27.96
CA ALA A 474 -18.39 -56.40 28.53
C ALA A 474 -19.64 -55.53 28.72
N LEU A 475 -19.50 -54.22 28.98
CA LEU A 475 -20.59 -53.24 28.99
C LEU A 475 -21.09 -52.91 27.57
N LEU A 476 -20.24 -53.07 26.56
CA LEU A 476 -20.50 -52.80 25.13
C LEU A 476 -20.79 -54.09 24.32
N GLY A 477 -21.11 -55.22 24.98
CA GLY A 477 -21.11 -56.57 24.40
C GLY A 477 -21.53 -56.66 22.93
N ASP A 478 -20.68 -57.28 22.10
CA ASP A 478 -20.83 -57.55 20.65
C ASP A 478 -21.59 -56.52 19.81
N ILE A 479 -21.50 -55.24 20.16
CA ILE A 479 -21.78 -54.15 19.23
C ILE A 479 -20.42 -53.70 18.73
N PHE A 480 -20.07 -54.10 17.50
CA PHE A 480 -19.30 -53.22 16.63
C PHE A 480 -20.32 -52.27 16.01
N PRO A 481 -20.57 -51.06 16.53
CA PRO A 481 -21.11 -50.02 15.71
C PRO A 481 -19.92 -49.39 14.99
N GLU A 482 -19.99 -49.32 13.67
CA GLU A 482 -19.33 -48.29 12.90
C GLU A 482 -19.78 -46.94 13.48
N ASP A 483 -19.05 -46.45 14.49
CA ASP A 483 -19.60 -45.47 15.43
C ASP A 483 -19.54 -44.07 14.81
N GLU A 484 -20.69 -43.58 14.32
CA GLU A 484 -20.98 -42.20 13.91
C GLU A 484 -20.38 -41.18 14.89
N LYS A 485 -20.27 -41.52 16.17
CA LYS A 485 -19.72 -40.70 17.24
C LYS A 485 -18.21 -40.42 17.08
N TYR A 486 -17.43 -41.39 16.60
CA TYR A 486 -15.99 -41.22 16.37
C TYR A 486 -15.73 -40.43 15.08
N GLN A 487 -16.52 -40.70 14.03
CA GLN A 487 -16.49 -39.90 12.80
C GLN A 487 -16.92 -38.46 13.06
N LYS A 488 -17.93 -38.24 13.91
CA LYS A 488 -18.40 -36.92 14.31
C LYS A 488 -17.34 -36.14 15.10
N VAL A 489 -16.65 -36.79 16.02
CA VAL A 489 -15.52 -36.17 16.74
C VAL A 489 -14.40 -35.83 15.76
N GLU A 490 -14.00 -36.74 14.86
CA GLU A 490 -12.96 -36.45 13.87
C GLU A 490 -13.36 -35.32 12.89
N GLN A 491 -14.63 -35.29 12.47
CA GLN A 491 -15.19 -34.20 11.67
C GLN A 491 -15.21 -32.88 12.45
N GLU A 492 -15.57 -32.88 13.73
CA GLU A 492 -15.49 -31.70 14.60
C GLU A 492 -14.04 -31.20 14.77
N TRP A 493 -13.06 -32.10 14.91
CA TRP A 493 -11.64 -31.74 14.96
C TRP A 493 -11.10 -31.21 13.62
N ARG A 494 -11.56 -31.76 12.49
CA ARG A 494 -11.23 -31.25 11.14
C ARG A 494 -11.86 -29.88 10.91
N ALA A 495 -13.15 -29.73 11.18
CA ALA A 495 -13.87 -28.45 11.08
C ALA A 495 -13.24 -27.38 11.99
N ARG A 496 -12.79 -27.75 13.19
CA ARG A 496 -12.08 -26.82 14.10
C ARG A 496 -10.69 -26.44 13.59
N ARG A 497 -9.97 -27.33 12.90
CA ARG A 497 -8.70 -27.01 12.24
C ARG A 497 -8.90 -26.10 11.03
N GLU A 498 -9.95 -26.33 10.25
CA GLU A 498 -10.34 -25.48 9.13
C GLU A 498 -10.77 -24.09 9.61
N ASP A 499 -11.61 -23.98 10.64
CA ASP A 499 -12.00 -22.69 11.26
C ASP A 499 -10.78 -21.89 11.75
N VAL A 500 -9.84 -22.54 12.45
CA VAL A 500 -8.62 -21.87 12.90
C VAL A 500 -7.77 -21.39 11.72
N THR A 501 -7.63 -22.20 10.67
CA THR A 501 -6.86 -21.82 9.48
C THR A 501 -7.52 -20.66 8.74
N GLN A 502 -8.84 -20.73 8.55
CA GLN A 502 -9.63 -19.71 7.89
C GLN A 502 -9.59 -18.36 8.65
N ARG A 503 -9.61 -18.38 9.98
CA ARG A 503 -9.46 -17.18 10.82
C ARG A 503 -8.07 -16.53 10.71
N LEU A 504 -7.02 -17.35 10.56
CA LEU A 504 -5.67 -16.84 10.31
C LEU A 504 -5.57 -16.18 8.93
N ASP A 505 -6.16 -16.79 7.91
CA ASP A 505 -6.16 -16.26 6.55
C ASP A 505 -6.94 -14.95 6.46
N TYR A 506 -8.09 -14.83 7.13
CA TYR A 506 -8.82 -13.57 7.21
C TYR A 506 -7.99 -12.45 7.84
N SER A 507 -7.27 -12.72 8.93
CA SER A 507 -6.42 -11.72 9.56
C SER A 507 -5.29 -11.24 8.65
N VAL A 508 -4.63 -12.16 7.94
CA VAL A 508 -3.55 -11.84 7.01
C VAL A 508 -4.08 -11.03 5.82
N ASN A 509 -5.21 -11.44 5.26
CA ASN A 509 -5.83 -10.74 4.13
C ASN A 509 -6.30 -9.34 4.52
N ASP A 510 -6.91 -9.18 5.70
CA ASP A 510 -7.33 -7.88 6.21
C ASP A 510 -6.15 -6.92 6.35
N ALA A 511 -5.05 -7.36 6.98
CA ALA A 511 -3.87 -6.54 7.19
C ALA A 511 -3.22 -6.11 5.87
N ASN A 512 -3.14 -7.03 4.90
CA ASN A 512 -2.59 -6.74 3.57
C ASN A 512 -3.51 -5.80 2.77
N ALA A 513 -4.82 -5.98 2.85
CA ALA A 513 -5.78 -5.11 2.16
C ALA A 513 -5.76 -3.67 2.71
N ILE A 514 -5.67 -3.51 4.03
CA ILE A 514 -5.57 -2.20 4.67
C ILE A 514 -4.26 -1.49 4.28
N ALA A 515 -3.14 -2.23 4.26
CA ALA A 515 -1.86 -1.69 3.80
C ALA A 515 -1.89 -1.31 2.32
N ALA A 516 -2.50 -2.14 1.46
CA ALA A 516 -2.63 -1.87 0.02
C ALA A 516 -3.53 -0.67 -0.28
N ALA A 517 -4.48 -0.35 0.59
CA ALA A 517 -5.31 0.85 0.53
C ALA A 517 -4.58 2.13 1.01
N GLY A 518 -3.30 2.04 1.40
CA GLY A 518 -2.47 3.18 1.77
C GLY A 518 -2.49 3.57 3.24
N HIS A 519 -3.07 2.73 4.11
CA HIS A 519 -3.09 2.99 5.56
C HIS A 519 -1.85 2.42 6.25
N GLU A 520 -1.17 3.25 7.05
CA GLU A 520 0.05 2.86 7.78
C GLU A 520 -0.24 2.11 9.10
N THR A 521 -1.47 2.20 9.61
CA THR A 521 -1.90 1.56 10.86
C THR A 521 -3.23 0.84 10.71
N ALA A 522 -3.42 -0.21 11.52
CA ALA A 522 -4.67 -0.94 11.64
C ALA A 522 -5.02 -1.21 13.10
N LEU A 523 -6.31 -1.39 13.36
CA LEU A 523 -6.82 -1.89 14.63
C LEU A 523 -6.80 -3.43 14.61
N PHE A 524 -6.04 -4.05 15.53
CA PHE A 524 -5.99 -5.50 15.71
C PHE A 524 -6.80 -5.94 16.93
N CYS A 525 -7.78 -6.81 16.72
CA CYS A 525 -8.61 -7.35 17.80
C CYS A 525 -8.00 -8.62 18.42
N LEU A 526 -7.77 -8.66 19.72
CA LEU A 526 -7.24 -9.83 20.43
C LEU A 526 -8.26 -10.96 20.59
N SER A 527 -9.55 -10.68 20.42
CA SER A 527 -10.65 -11.63 20.59
C SER A 527 -10.97 -12.37 19.28
N CYS A 528 -11.20 -11.66 18.18
CA CYS A 528 -11.47 -12.27 16.88
C CYS A 528 -10.23 -12.42 15.99
N LYS A 529 -9.09 -11.83 16.38
CA LYS A 529 -7.81 -11.83 15.64
C LYS A 529 -7.86 -11.13 14.28
N ARG A 530 -8.87 -10.28 14.00
CA ARG A 530 -8.96 -9.55 12.73
C ARG A 530 -8.27 -8.18 12.77
N HIS A 531 -7.89 -7.70 11.59
CA HIS A 531 -7.37 -6.34 11.36
C HIS A 531 -8.43 -5.49 10.70
N GLN A 532 -8.58 -4.26 11.15
CA GLN A 532 -9.63 -3.35 10.70
C GLN A 532 -9.08 -1.92 10.61
N LEU A 533 -9.79 -1.07 9.89
CA LEU A 533 -9.49 0.36 9.89
C LEU A 533 -9.71 0.93 11.29
N PRO A 534 -8.86 1.86 11.74
CA PRO A 534 -9.06 2.56 13.00
C PRO A 534 -10.42 3.27 13.01
N THR A 535 -11.25 2.98 14.01
CA THR A 535 -12.54 3.62 14.25
C THR A 535 -12.44 4.60 15.42
N PRO A 536 -13.33 5.61 15.52
CA PRO A 536 -13.35 6.54 16.65
C PRO A 536 -13.71 5.89 18.00
N ILE A 537 -14.29 4.68 17.95
CA ILE A 537 -14.74 3.91 19.10
C ILE A 537 -13.74 2.77 19.31
N ASN A 538 -13.18 2.63 20.51
CA ASN A 538 -12.15 1.64 20.82
C ASN A 538 -12.74 0.22 20.99
N GLU A 539 -13.30 -0.30 19.91
CA GLU A 539 -14.06 -1.55 19.85
C GLU A 539 -13.93 -2.19 18.46
N CYS A 540 -13.87 -3.51 18.41
CA CYS A 540 -13.84 -4.26 17.16
C CYS A 540 -15.23 -4.31 16.48
N PRO A 541 -15.46 -3.70 15.31
CA PRO A 541 -16.74 -3.76 14.59
C PRO A 541 -17.20 -5.17 14.15
N VAL A 542 -16.36 -6.20 14.25
CA VAL A 542 -16.76 -7.58 13.89
C VAL A 542 -17.26 -8.37 15.09
N CYS A 543 -16.64 -8.20 16.27
CA CYS A 543 -16.97 -9.00 17.45
C CYS A 543 -17.28 -8.18 18.69
N TYR A 544 -17.41 -6.86 18.55
CA TYR A 544 -17.79 -5.92 19.59
C TYR A 544 -16.92 -6.00 20.85
N SER A 545 -15.65 -6.35 20.67
CA SER A 545 -14.71 -6.51 21.77
C SER A 545 -13.86 -5.25 21.94
N HIS A 546 -13.76 -4.76 23.17
CA HIS A 546 -12.86 -3.67 23.54
C HIS A 546 -11.38 -4.10 23.65
N ARG A 547 -11.07 -5.38 23.46
CA ARG A 547 -9.69 -5.90 23.48
C ARG A 547 -9.01 -5.67 22.13
N VAL A 548 -8.84 -4.42 21.75
CA VAL A 548 -8.23 -4.00 20.50
C VAL A 548 -6.93 -3.24 20.76
N ARG A 549 -6.00 -3.29 19.80
CA ARG A 549 -4.77 -2.51 19.82
C ARG A 549 -4.47 -1.97 18.44
N VAL A 550 -3.95 -0.75 18.36
CA VAL A 550 -3.41 -0.22 17.11
C VAL A 550 -2.07 -0.87 16.82
N VAL A 551 -1.86 -1.29 15.58
CA VAL A 551 -0.62 -1.89 15.08
C VAL A 551 -0.16 -1.16 13.82
N GLU A 552 1.14 -0.95 13.71
CA GLU A 552 1.76 -0.41 12.49
C GLU A 552 1.93 -1.52 11.45
N LEU A 553 1.48 -1.27 10.22
CA LEU A 553 1.53 -2.21 9.11
C LEU A 553 2.86 -2.09 8.34
N THR A 554 3.98 -2.23 9.05
CA THR A 554 5.31 -2.25 8.42
C THR A 554 5.50 -3.50 7.56
N GLU A 555 6.44 -3.44 6.61
CA GLU A 555 6.79 -4.58 5.75
C GLU A 555 7.23 -5.82 6.55
N ASP A 556 7.91 -5.62 7.70
CA ASP A 556 8.26 -6.71 8.62
C ASP A 556 7.04 -7.28 9.35
N TYR A 557 6.10 -6.41 9.76
CA TYR A 557 4.86 -6.82 10.41
C TYR A 557 4.05 -7.74 9.50
N LEU A 558 3.80 -7.33 8.25
CA LEU A 558 3.04 -8.10 7.26
C LEU A 558 3.73 -9.43 6.94
N ARG A 559 5.05 -9.42 6.69
CA ARG A 559 5.84 -10.62 6.38
C ARG A 559 5.81 -11.66 7.50
N THR A 560 5.82 -11.23 8.76
CA THR A 560 5.88 -12.11 9.92
C THR A 560 4.50 -12.39 10.55
N LEU A 561 3.42 -11.81 10.02
CA LEU A 561 2.09 -11.81 10.63
C LEU A 561 1.55 -13.22 10.85
N LEU A 562 1.59 -14.08 9.83
CA LEU A 562 1.10 -15.45 9.93
C LEU A 562 1.81 -16.25 11.03
N HIS A 563 3.14 -16.08 11.15
CA HIS A 563 3.91 -16.72 12.21
C HIS A 563 3.53 -16.16 13.59
N ARG A 564 3.40 -14.83 13.72
CA ARG A 564 2.97 -14.17 14.96
C ARG A 564 1.61 -14.67 15.43
N LEU A 565 0.65 -14.83 14.51
CA LEU A 565 -0.69 -15.34 14.81
C LEU A 565 -0.69 -16.81 15.24
N LYS A 566 0.13 -17.66 14.60
CA LYS A 566 0.30 -19.08 14.99
C LYS A 566 0.92 -19.25 16.38
N CYS A 567 1.69 -18.27 16.83
CA CYS A 567 2.31 -18.26 18.16
C CYS A 567 1.48 -17.55 19.24
N MET A 568 0.34 -16.94 18.89
CA MET A 568 -0.53 -16.31 19.87
C MET A 568 -1.37 -17.37 20.62
N PRO A 569 -1.48 -17.26 21.96
CA PRO A 569 -2.26 -18.17 22.78
C PRO A 569 -3.78 -18.02 22.59
#